data_AF-A0A3D4CFX8-F1
#
_entry.id   AF-A0A3D4CFX8-F1
#
_cell.length_a   1.000
_cell.length_b   1.000
_cell.length_c   1.000
_cell.angle_alpha   90.00
_cell.angle_beta   90.00
_cell.angle_gamma   90.00
#
_symmetry.space_group_name_H-M   'P 1'
#
loop_
_entity.id
_entity.type
_entity.pdbx_description
1 polymer ?
#
loop_
_entity_poly.entity_id
_entity_poly.type
_entity_poly.pdbx_seq_one_letter_code
_entity_poly.pdbx_strand_id
1 'polypeptide(L)'
;IVRQFLFDAYELPFFQMLTKSKDETLSAIAHKAVKEVKYHLRHSANWVIRLGDGTEESHNRVQKSLNDLWEYTGELFEMDEVDETVLKEGIGVDLTLVKAEWDETVNKVLAEATLTRPEDGWMQTGAKREGIHSEYLGYILTDMQYLPRAYPDAQW
;
A
#
# COMPACT_ATOMS: atom_id res chain seq x y z
N ILE A 1 11.41 3.93 2.63
CA ILE A 1 10.49 4.83 3.37
C ILE A 1 9.29 5.21 2.52
N VAL A 2 9.45 5.88 1.36
CA VAL A 2 8.31 6.29 0.51
C VAL A 2 7.35 5.15 0.17
N ARG A 3 7.84 4.03 -0.37
CA ARG A 3 7.02 2.82 -0.62
C ARG A 3 6.19 2.41 0.60
N GLN A 4 6.84 2.38 1.76
CA GLN A 4 6.20 2.00 3.02
C GLN A 4 5.12 3.02 3.39
N PHE A 5 5.41 4.31 3.29
CA PHE A 5 4.44 5.37 3.58
C PHE A 5 3.21 5.31 2.67
N LEU A 6 3.40 5.22 1.35
CA LEU A 6 2.28 5.15 0.40
C LEU A 6 1.40 3.93 0.66
N PHE A 7 2.00 2.80 1.03
CA PHE A 7 1.27 1.57 1.34
C PHE A 7 0.60 1.60 2.72
N ASP A 8 1.28 2.07 3.76
CA ASP A 8 0.70 2.20 5.12
C ASP A 8 -0.48 3.18 5.12
N ALA A 9 -0.40 4.25 4.33
CA ALA A 9 -1.47 5.23 4.16
C ALA A 9 -2.69 4.60 3.47
N TYR A 10 -2.50 3.55 2.68
CA TYR A 10 -3.58 2.79 2.02
C TYR A 10 -4.15 1.74 2.98
N GLU A 11 -3.28 0.97 3.62
CA GLU A 11 -3.67 -0.13 4.50
C GLU A 11 -4.52 0.36 5.67
N LEU A 12 -4.23 1.55 6.22
CA LEU A 12 -4.96 2.04 7.38
C LEU A 12 -6.46 2.22 7.10
N PRO A 13 -6.89 3.07 6.14
CA PRO A 13 -8.30 3.19 5.79
C PRO A 13 -8.89 1.88 5.27
N PHE A 14 -8.13 1.09 4.49
CA PHE A 14 -8.59 -0.22 4.02
C PHE A 14 -8.99 -1.14 5.18
N PHE A 15 -8.08 -1.38 6.13
CA PHE A 15 -8.37 -2.25 7.27
C PHE A 15 -9.40 -1.63 8.21
N GLN A 16 -9.41 -0.31 8.40
CA GLN A 16 -10.47 0.35 9.18
C GLN A 16 -11.86 0.09 8.60
N MET A 17 -12.00 0.09 7.28
CA MET A 17 -13.27 -0.25 6.63
C MET A 17 -13.55 -1.75 6.69
N LEU A 18 -12.53 -2.60 6.49
CA LEU A 18 -12.66 -4.06 6.54
C LEU A 18 -13.09 -4.59 7.93
N THR A 19 -12.85 -3.84 9.01
CA THR A 19 -13.41 -4.19 10.34
C THR A 19 -14.94 -4.29 10.33
N LYS A 20 -15.61 -3.61 9.39
CA LYS A 20 -17.07 -3.62 9.22
C LYS A 20 -17.58 -4.72 8.28
N SER A 21 -16.68 -5.57 7.78
CA SER A 21 -17.04 -6.71 6.93
C SER A 21 -18.04 -7.64 7.64
N LYS A 22 -18.99 -8.19 6.88
CA LYS A 22 -19.88 -9.25 7.36
C LYS A 22 -19.16 -10.58 7.53
N ASP A 23 -17.99 -10.76 6.92
CA ASP A 23 -17.15 -11.92 7.17
C ASP A 23 -16.41 -11.74 8.50
N GLU A 24 -16.76 -12.57 9.48
CA GLU A 24 -16.20 -12.49 10.83
C GLU A 24 -14.69 -12.74 10.86
N THR A 25 -14.16 -13.56 9.93
CA THR A 25 -12.72 -13.86 9.86
C THR A 25 -11.97 -12.64 9.36
N LEU A 26 -12.42 -12.02 8.26
CA LEU A 26 -11.81 -10.82 7.71
C LEU A 26 -11.91 -9.65 8.68
N SER A 27 -13.08 -9.45 9.30
CA SER A 27 -13.26 -8.42 10.33
C SER A 27 -12.32 -8.62 11.53
N ALA A 28 -12.16 -9.86 12.02
CA ALA A 28 -11.27 -10.17 13.12
C ALA A 28 -9.79 -9.95 12.78
N ILE A 29 -9.36 -10.30 11.56
CA ILE A 29 -8.01 -10.01 11.05
C ILE A 29 -7.80 -8.50 10.98
N ALA A 30 -8.74 -7.77 10.39
CA ALA A 30 -8.67 -6.32 10.26
C ALA A 30 -8.56 -5.61 11.62
N HIS A 31 -9.32 -6.04 12.63
CA HIS A 31 -9.25 -5.48 13.98
C HIS A 31 -7.86 -5.59 14.62
N LYS A 32 -7.12 -6.67 14.31
CA LYS A 32 -5.72 -6.82 14.75
C LYS A 32 -4.80 -5.93 13.92
N ALA A 33 -4.92 -6.00 12.59
CA ALA A 33 -4.08 -5.26 11.65
C ALA A 33 -4.14 -3.74 11.85
N VAL A 34 -5.32 -3.16 12.12
CA VAL A 34 -5.49 -1.71 12.34
C VAL A 34 -4.54 -1.18 13.43
N LYS A 35 -4.27 -1.95 14.48
CA LYS A 35 -3.37 -1.51 15.55
C LYS A 35 -1.94 -1.39 15.03
N GLU A 36 -1.46 -2.39 14.30
CA GLU A 36 -0.10 -2.46 13.74
C GLU A 36 0.11 -1.41 12.65
N VAL A 37 -0.83 -1.33 11.70
CA VAL A 37 -0.76 -0.40 10.57
C VAL A 37 -0.76 1.05 11.03
N LYS A 38 -1.48 1.40 12.11
CA LYS A 38 -1.37 2.73 12.73
C LYS A 38 0.06 3.06 13.17
N TYR A 39 0.79 2.08 13.71
CA TYR A 39 2.19 2.27 14.09
C TYR A 39 3.09 2.39 12.85
N HIS A 40 2.84 1.59 11.81
CA HIS A 40 3.59 1.66 10.54
C HIS A 40 3.42 3.04 9.90
N LEU A 41 2.18 3.49 9.68
CA LEU A 41 1.90 4.80 9.09
C LEU A 41 2.54 5.94 9.89
N ARG A 42 2.42 5.90 11.22
CA ARG A 42 3.06 6.90 12.08
C ARG A 42 4.59 6.89 11.89
N HIS A 43 5.20 5.72 11.79
CA HIS A 43 6.65 5.60 11.61
C HIS A 43 7.08 6.10 10.23
N SER A 44 6.44 5.63 9.17
CA SER A 44 6.79 5.96 7.79
C SER A 44 6.52 7.42 7.47
N ALA A 45 5.39 8.00 7.90
CA ALA A 45 5.08 9.43 7.75
C ALA A 45 6.11 10.31 8.47
N ASN A 46 6.48 9.99 9.71
CA ASN A 46 7.51 10.74 10.44
C ASN A 46 8.86 10.73 9.70
N TRP A 47 9.23 9.62 9.07
CA TRP A 47 10.45 9.56 8.27
C TRP A 47 10.35 10.33 6.96
N VAL A 48 9.19 10.31 6.29
CA VAL A 48 8.96 11.16 5.11
C VAL A 48 9.12 12.63 5.47
N ILE A 49 8.51 13.08 6.56
CA ILE A 49 8.59 14.48 7.04
C ILE A 49 10.03 14.85 7.38
N ARG A 50 10.72 14.04 8.20
CA ARG A 50 12.12 14.31 8.60
C ARG A 50 13.09 14.39 7.43
N LEU A 51 12.88 13.57 6.40
CA LEU A 51 13.76 13.54 5.24
C LEU A 51 13.39 14.63 4.23
N GLY A 52 12.09 14.94 4.08
CA GLY A 52 11.59 16.01 3.23
C GLY A 52 11.95 17.40 3.75
N ASP A 53 11.67 17.69 5.02
CA ASP A 53 12.05 18.94 5.69
C ASP A 53 13.44 18.84 6.36
N GLY A 54 14.33 18.07 5.73
CA GLY A 54 15.66 17.76 6.23
C GLY A 54 16.75 18.62 5.58
N THR A 55 17.79 17.96 5.06
CA THR A 55 18.80 18.63 4.24
C THR A 55 18.36 18.66 2.77
N GLU A 56 18.98 19.51 1.96
CA GLU A 56 18.77 19.53 0.51
C GLU A 56 18.98 18.12 -0.12
N GLU A 57 20.00 17.39 0.34
CA GLU A 57 20.24 16.02 -0.13
C GLU A 57 19.10 15.07 0.25
N SER A 58 18.67 15.06 1.52
CA SER A 58 17.59 14.16 1.94
C SER A 58 16.27 14.49 1.26
N HIS A 59 15.98 15.78 1.10
CA HIS A 59 14.81 16.29 0.40
C HIS A 59 14.78 15.77 -1.04
N ASN A 60 15.86 16.01 -1.80
CA ASN A 60 15.97 15.61 -3.20
C ASN A 60 15.83 14.08 -3.36
N ARG A 61 16.39 13.29 -2.44
CA ARG A 61 16.31 11.82 -2.49
C ARG A 61 14.89 11.31 -2.22
N VAL A 62 14.18 11.91 -1.28
CA VAL A 62 12.79 11.50 -0.98
C VAL A 62 11.84 11.97 -2.05
N GLN A 63 12.00 13.20 -2.57
CA GLN A 63 11.23 13.67 -3.73
C GLN A 63 11.45 12.76 -4.95
N LYS A 64 12.69 12.38 -5.25
CA LYS A 64 12.97 11.42 -6.33
C LYS A 64 12.27 10.08 -6.09
N SER A 65 12.38 9.54 -4.87
CA SER A 65 11.73 8.27 -4.53
C SER A 65 10.19 8.35 -4.63
N LEU A 66 9.60 9.51 -4.33
CA LEU A 66 8.18 9.78 -4.51
C LEU A 66 7.80 9.78 -5.99
N ASN A 67 8.55 10.49 -6.83
CA ASN A 67 8.32 10.54 -8.26
C ASN A 67 8.45 9.16 -8.92
N ASP A 68 9.49 8.40 -8.56
CA ASP A 68 9.75 7.07 -9.15
C ASP A 68 8.67 6.03 -8.79
N LEU A 69 8.01 6.19 -7.63
CA LEU A 69 7.04 5.21 -7.13
C LEU A 69 5.58 5.60 -7.37
N TRP A 70 5.32 6.81 -7.84
CA TRP A 70 3.95 7.34 -7.95
C TRP A 70 3.07 6.55 -8.91
N GLU A 71 3.63 6.12 -10.04
CA GLU A 71 2.91 5.36 -11.07
C GLU A 71 2.29 4.05 -10.56
N TYR A 72 2.81 3.48 -9.47
CA TYR A 72 2.29 2.24 -8.87
C TYR A 72 1.13 2.46 -7.92
N THR A 73 0.83 3.71 -7.55
CA THR A 73 -0.24 4.03 -6.59
C THR A 73 -1.64 3.87 -7.19
N GLY A 74 -1.77 3.95 -8.51
CA GLY A 74 -3.06 3.80 -9.20
C GLY A 74 -3.72 2.45 -8.94
N GLU A 75 -2.95 1.35 -9.07
CA GLU A 75 -3.45 -0.02 -8.92
C GLU A 75 -4.01 -0.31 -7.51
N LEU A 76 -3.59 0.44 -6.48
CA LEU A 76 -4.13 0.30 -5.11
C LEU A 76 -5.64 0.55 -5.04
N PHE A 77 -6.19 1.33 -5.96
CA PHE A 77 -7.59 1.76 -5.95
C PHE A 77 -8.40 1.15 -7.09
N GLU A 78 -7.81 0.27 -7.90
CA GLU A 78 -8.51 -0.44 -8.95
C GLU A 78 -9.43 -1.51 -8.35
N MET A 79 -10.70 -1.44 -8.74
CA MET A 79 -11.72 -2.43 -8.40
C MET A 79 -12.06 -3.27 -9.62
N ASP A 80 -12.14 -4.58 -9.44
CA ASP A 80 -12.61 -5.51 -10.46
C ASP A 80 -13.98 -6.13 -10.11
N GLU A 81 -14.41 -7.07 -10.95
CA GLU A 81 -15.69 -7.78 -10.78
C GLU A 81 -15.79 -8.54 -9.45
N VAL A 82 -14.67 -9.03 -8.92
CA VAL A 82 -14.63 -9.73 -7.62
C VAL A 82 -14.81 -8.71 -6.51
N ASP A 83 -14.05 -7.61 -6.53
CA ASP A 83 -14.16 -6.51 -5.56
C ASP A 83 -15.60 -5.98 -5.51
N GLU A 84 -16.23 -5.74 -6.66
CA GLU A 84 -17.62 -5.30 -6.74
C GLU A 84 -18.60 -6.32 -6.15
N THR A 85 -18.37 -7.60 -6.41
CA THR A 85 -19.25 -8.68 -5.93
C THR A 85 -19.18 -8.76 -4.41
N VAL A 86 -17.98 -8.82 -3.83
CA VAL A 86 -17.82 -8.91 -2.37
C VAL A 86 -18.23 -7.62 -1.67
N LEU A 87 -18.10 -6.45 -2.31
CA LEU A 87 -18.61 -5.19 -1.78
C LEU A 87 -20.15 -5.20 -1.69
N LYS A 88 -20.85 -5.67 -2.73
CA LYS A 88 -22.32 -5.80 -2.74
C LYS A 88 -22.83 -6.73 -1.63
N GLU A 89 -22.06 -7.76 -1.29
CA GLU A 89 -22.39 -8.68 -0.19
C GLU A 89 -22.11 -8.06 1.20
N GLY A 90 -21.37 -6.95 1.26
CA GLY A 90 -20.91 -6.30 2.49
C GLY A 90 -19.69 -6.99 3.11
N ILE A 91 -18.92 -7.71 2.31
CA ILE A 91 -17.69 -8.40 2.72
C ILE A 91 -16.46 -7.57 2.36
N GLY A 92 -16.42 -7.03 1.14
CA GLY A 92 -15.32 -6.24 0.60
C GLY A 92 -15.30 -4.78 1.05
N VAL A 93 -14.29 -4.05 0.60
CA VAL A 93 -14.07 -2.62 0.90
C VAL A 93 -14.24 -1.80 -0.38
N ASP A 94 -14.90 -0.66 -0.26
CA ASP A 94 -14.99 0.32 -1.35
C ASP A 94 -13.68 1.10 -1.47
N LEU A 95 -12.87 0.76 -2.49
CA LEU A 95 -11.56 1.36 -2.68
C LEU A 95 -11.63 2.84 -3.11
N THR A 96 -12.80 3.32 -3.57
CA THR A 96 -12.98 4.75 -3.89
C THR A 96 -12.99 5.59 -2.61
N LEU A 97 -13.57 5.08 -1.53
CA LEU A 97 -13.54 5.71 -0.21
C LEU A 97 -12.15 5.61 0.42
N VAL A 98 -11.45 4.48 0.23
CA VAL A 98 -10.06 4.32 0.66
C VAL A 98 -9.17 5.35 -0.03
N LYS A 99 -9.36 5.59 -1.34
CA LYS A 99 -8.62 6.61 -2.09
C LYS A 99 -8.80 8.01 -1.52
N ALA A 100 -10.02 8.38 -1.13
CA ALA A 100 -10.27 9.71 -0.57
C ALA A 100 -9.50 9.94 0.76
N GLU A 101 -9.54 8.97 1.68
CA GLU A 101 -8.80 9.01 2.95
C GLU A 101 -7.28 8.96 2.74
N TRP A 102 -6.84 8.18 1.76
CA TRP A 102 -5.44 8.10 1.34
C TRP A 102 -4.95 9.44 0.80
N ASP A 103 -5.70 10.06 -0.10
CA ASP A 103 -5.37 11.36 -0.70
C ASP A 103 -5.23 12.44 0.39
N GLU A 104 -6.14 12.47 1.37
CA GLU A 104 -6.04 13.40 2.51
C GLU A 104 -4.75 13.17 3.30
N THR A 105 -4.47 11.91 3.67
CA THR A 105 -3.29 11.53 4.46
C THR A 105 -2.00 11.87 3.73
N VAL A 106 -1.90 11.50 2.45
CA VAL A 106 -0.72 11.72 1.62
C VAL A 106 -0.50 13.21 1.40
N ASN A 107 -1.52 13.96 1.01
CA ASN A 107 -1.39 15.41 0.78
C ASN A 107 -0.94 16.14 2.05
N LYS A 108 -1.49 15.76 3.22
CA LYS A 108 -1.10 16.35 4.50
C LYS A 108 0.37 16.09 4.82
N VAL A 109 0.82 14.84 4.72
CA VAL A 109 2.20 14.47 5.06
C VAL A 109 3.19 15.08 4.06
N LEU A 110 2.88 15.12 2.77
CA LEU A 110 3.73 15.74 1.76
C LEU A 110 3.86 17.25 1.98
N ALA A 111 2.75 17.93 2.32
CA ALA A 111 2.79 19.35 2.65
C ALA A 111 3.66 19.63 3.88
N GLU A 112 3.52 18.84 4.94
CA GLU A 112 4.38 18.95 6.15
C GLU A 112 5.85 18.63 5.84
N ALA A 113 6.11 17.70 4.92
CA ALA A 113 7.45 17.33 4.47
C ALA A 113 8.05 18.32 3.45
N THR A 114 7.34 19.38 3.07
CA THR A 114 7.73 20.33 1.99
C THR A 114 7.90 19.68 0.60
N LEU A 115 7.35 18.49 0.38
CA LEU A 115 7.46 17.73 -0.87
C LEU A 115 6.33 18.10 -1.83
N THR A 116 6.59 17.96 -3.13
CA THR A 116 5.59 18.15 -4.18
C THR A 116 4.95 16.82 -4.54
N ARG A 117 3.62 16.74 -4.47
CA ARG A 117 2.87 15.59 -4.98
C ARG A 117 3.02 15.48 -6.51
N PRO A 118 3.42 14.33 -7.05
CA PRO A 118 3.42 14.10 -8.49
C PRO A 118 1.99 14.14 -9.06
N GLU A 119 1.85 14.57 -10.31
CA GLU A 119 0.54 14.58 -10.98
C GLU A 119 0.05 13.14 -11.23
N ASP A 120 -1.25 12.95 -11.12
CA ASP A 120 -1.89 11.69 -11.46
C ASP A 120 -1.91 11.55 -12.99
N GLY A 121 -0.89 10.88 -13.53
CA GLY A 121 -0.69 10.65 -14.97
C GLY A 121 -0.95 9.20 -15.37
N TRP A 122 -0.04 8.65 -16.18
CA TRP A 122 -0.05 7.22 -16.47
C TRP A 122 0.26 6.40 -15.20
N MET A 123 -0.48 5.32 -14.99
CA MET A 123 -0.35 4.43 -13.84
C MET A 123 -0.16 2.98 -14.29
N GLN A 124 0.63 2.23 -13.53
CA GLN A 124 0.83 0.80 -13.70
C GLN A 124 -0.44 0.05 -13.27
N THR A 125 -0.76 -1.03 -13.99
CA THR A 125 -1.92 -1.92 -13.72
C THR A 125 -1.60 -3.35 -14.18
N GLY A 126 -2.41 -4.32 -13.76
CA GLY A 126 -2.39 -5.71 -14.24
C GLY A 126 -1.70 -6.70 -13.29
N ALA A 127 -0.96 -6.25 -12.28
CA ALA A 127 -0.33 -7.12 -11.31
C ALA A 127 -1.36 -7.79 -10.38
N LYS A 128 -2.34 -7.03 -9.86
CA LYS A 128 -3.39 -7.54 -8.96
C LYS A 128 -4.31 -8.53 -9.66
N ARG A 129 -4.71 -8.22 -10.90
CA ARG A 129 -5.76 -8.95 -11.63
C ARG A 129 -5.22 -10.02 -12.57
N GLU A 130 -4.18 -9.70 -13.33
CA GLU A 130 -3.70 -10.52 -14.45
C GLU A 130 -2.41 -11.27 -14.11
N GLY A 131 -1.82 -11.01 -12.93
CA GLY A 131 -0.53 -11.57 -12.52
C GLY A 131 0.64 -11.04 -13.36
N ILE A 132 0.44 -9.89 -14.02
CA ILE A 132 1.47 -9.25 -14.84
C ILE A 132 2.31 -8.36 -13.91
N HIS A 133 3.34 -8.96 -13.33
CA HIS A 133 4.24 -8.28 -12.41
C HIS A 133 5.46 -7.69 -13.14
N SER A 134 6.11 -6.73 -12.49
CA SER A 134 7.45 -6.30 -12.87
C SER A 134 8.47 -7.44 -12.77
N GLU A 135 9.63 -7.23 -13.38
CA GLU A 135 10.76 -8.17 -13.38
C GLU A 135 11.25 -8.53 -11.97
N TYR A 136 10.95 -7.70 -10.97
CA TYR A 136 11.40 -7.88 -9.60
C TYR A 136 10.76 -9.08 -8.89
N LEU A 137 9.49 -9.42 -9.19
CA LEU A 137 8.80 -10.49 -8.45
C LEU A 137 9.45 -11.86 -8.68
N GLY A 138 9.94 -12.13 -9.89
CA GLY A 138 10.59 -13.41 -10.21
C GLY A 138 11.81 -13.69 -9.31
N TYR A 139 12.62 -12.67 -9.04
CA TYR A 139 13.77 -12.79 -8.13
C TYR A 139 13.32 -13.05 -6.69
N ILE A 140 12.31 -12.33 -6.21
CA ILE A 140 11.78 -12.48 -4.85
C ILE A 140 11.23 -13.90 -4.64
N LEU A 141 10.44 -14.42 -5.59
CA LEU A 141 9.86 -15.75 -5.47
C LEU A 141 10.93 -16.85 -5.54
N THR A 142 11.99 -16.66 -6.31
CA THR A 142 13.09 -17.61 -6.40
C THR A 142 13.74 -17.82 -5.03
N ASP A 143 14.04 -16.74 -4.31
CA ASP A 143 14.64 -16.81 -2.97
C ASP A 143 13.63 -17.31 -1.93
N MET A 144 12.42 -16.74 -1.92
CA MET A 144 11.38 -17.07 -0.93
C MET A 144 10.95 -18.55 -1.00
N GLN A 145 10.94 -19.13 -2.19
CA GLN A 145 10.41 -20.48 -2.43
C GLN A 145 11.51 -21.54 -2.56
N TYR A 146 12.80 -21.17 -2.44
CA TYR A 146 13.89 -22.13 -2.62
C TYR A 146 13.75 -23.35 -1.70
N LEU A 147 13.65 -23.12 -0.39
CA LEU A 147 13.58 -24.19 0.61
C LEU A 147 12.34 -25.10 0.44
N PRO A 148 11.11 -24.57 0.35
CA PRO A 148 9.93 -25.41 0.15
C PRO A 148 9.91 -26.12 -1.21
N ARG A 149 10.53 -25.56 -2.27
CA ARG A 149 10.64 -26.25 -3.57
C ARG A 149 11.70 -27.34 -3.58
N ALA A 150 12.80 -27.15 -2.85
CA ALA A 150 13.86 -28.15 -2.74
C ALA A 150 13.45 -29.33 -1.85
N TYR A 151 12.63 -29.09 -0.83
CA TYR A 151 12.19 -30.10 0.14
C TYR A 151 10.66 -30.04 0.36
N PRO A 152 9.85 -30.46 -0.63
CA PRO A 152 8.40 -30.28 -0.59
C PRO A 152 7.69 -31.06 0.52
N ASP A 153 8.25 -32.19 0.96
CA ASP A 153 7.65 -33.06 1.98
C ASP A 153 8.17 -32.75 3.41
N ALA A 154 9.05 -31.77 3.57
CA ALA A 154 9.57 -31.37 4.87
C ALA A 154 8.50 -30.67 5.72
N GLN A 155 8.57 -30.86 7.03
CA GLN A 155 7.69 -30.22 8.01
C GLN A 155 8.48 -29.11 8.73
N TRP A 156 7.92 -27.90 8.81
CA TRP A 156 8.53 -26.71 9.40
C TRP A 156 7.59 -26.05 10.41
#